data_AF-E3JV09-F1
#
_entry.id   AF-E3JV09-F1
#
_cell.length_a   1.000
_cell.length_b   1.000
_cell.length_c   1.000
_cell.angle_alpha   90.00
_cell.angle_beta   90.00
_cell.angle_gamma   90.00
#
_symmetry.space_group_name_H-M   'P 1'
#
loop_
_entity.id
_entity.type
_entity.pdbx_description
1 polymer ?
#
loop_
_entity_poly.entity_id
_entity_poly.type
_entity_poly.pdbx_seq_one_letter_code
_entity_poly.pdbx_strand_id
1 'polypeptide(L)'
;MGSHLLAPLQRKIIGLFCLVLFAQSLVAVPDASYHNYKSTPKNSHQVIKSRGQNLRQTKFSYLGPAGIRAHDSLTAKIDGVYIGLIPDAGDTGGNVQTMREIIKSINGKRPAVFGWYAQVSVHKEFDGSQLFEILDDLKKSKCVFSPAIMPQGGWAGLRRGDNHQAVAIAKVLRKFTDQEIPVILRFAHEVNWYQRTHEYPGNAADFKEAWAVLAAAIREHAPDVLLHWCPNVSTMEEYRKYAPDNMDYTVDIVGFDYYPKSKPQPDEFVKKAKEFHDAFAINGRKFAMGEAGLHYQASYKDRVDWLSQMAHARKELPNLLFINWYNSKKEYDYKIAGNGLSTTLLTEKLE
;
A
#
# COMPACT_ATOMS: atom_id res chain seq x y z
N MET A 1 -1.17 41.04 -19.53
CA MET A 1 -0.17 41.26 -18.46
C MET A 1 -0.93 41.27 -17.14
N GLY A 2 -0.75 40.41 -16.15
CA GLY A 2 -0.01 39.18 -15.95
C GLY A 2 -0.51 38.62 -14.62
N SER A 3 -0.85 37.33 -14.55
CA SER A 3 -1.25 36.66 -13.30
C SER A 3 -1.01 35.16 -13.41
N HIS A 4 0.24 34.77 -13.62
CA HIS A 4 0.69 33.38 -13.52
C HIS A 4 2.09 33.35 -12.91
N LEU A 5 2.21 33.54 -11.59
CA LEU A 5 3.51 33.46 -10.91
C LEU A 5 3.47 33.01 -9.43
N LEU A 6 2.35 32.42 -8.95
CA LEU A 6 2.23 31.99 -7.55
C LEU A 6 2.17 30.47 -7.31
N ALA A 7 2.10 29.64 -8.35
CA ALA A 7 2.11 28.18 -8.21
C ALA A 7 3.47 27.55 -7.77
N PRO A 8 4.66 28.09 -8.08
CA PRO A 8 5.91 27.41 -7.74
C PRO A 8 6.35 27.56 -6.27
N LEU A 9 5.86 28.57 -5.55
CA LEU A 9 6.34 28.88 -4.20
C LEU A 9 5.76 27.95 -3.11
N GLN A 10 4.52 27.48 -3.25
CA GLN A 10 3.90 26.55 -2.29
C GLN A 10 4.57 25.17 -2.27
N ARG A 11 5.18 24.73 -3.39
CA ARG A 11 5.88 23.43 -3.46
C ARG A 11 7.20 23.41 -2.69
N LYS A 12 7.88 24.56 -2.52
CA LYS A 12 9.15 24.64 -1.78
C LYS A 12 8.98 24.63 -0.26
N ILE A 13 7.84 25.09 0.25
CA ILE A 13 7.57 25.15 1.69
C ILE A 13 7.18 23.76 2.25
N ILE A 14 6.52 22.92 1.44
CA ILE A 14 6.19 21.53 1.82
C ILE A 14 7.45 20.65 1.78
N GLY A 15 8.33 20.83 0.79
CA GLY A 15 9.61 20.11 0.71
C GLY A 15 10.59 20.40 1.85
N LEU A 16 10.45 21.54 2.55
CA LEU A 16 11.32 21.90 3.67
C LEU A 16 11.01 21.08 4.94
N PHE A 17 9.77 20.59 5.10
CA PHE A 17 9.41 19.72 6.24
C PHE A 17 9.99 18.30 6.11
N CYS A 18 10.27 17.82 4.89
CA CYS A 18 10.93 16.53 4.67
C CYS A 18 12.42 16.53 5.04
N LEU A 19 13.08 17.70 5.02
CA LEU A 19 14.52 17.83 5.28
C LEU A 19 14.86 17.89 6.79
N VAL A 20 13.94 18.35 7.64
CA VAL A 20 14.14 18.40 9.10
C VAL A 20 14.01 17.01 9.76
N LEU A 21 13.36 16.06 9.09
CA LEU A 21 13.13 14.69 9.60
C LEU A 21 14.34 13.74 9.50
N PHE A 22 15.46 14.19 8.91
CA PHE A 22 16.63 13.33 8.64
C PHE A 22 17.78 13.41 9.66
N ALA A 23 17.69 14.26 10.69
CA ALA A 23 18.76 14.36 11.69
C ALA A 23 18.67 13.35 12.85
N GLN A 24 17.53 12.65 13.02
CA GLN A 24 17.31 11.74 14.16
C GLN A 24 17.46 10.25 13.83
N SER A 25 17.69 9.88 12.56
CA SER A 25 17.74 8.49 12.12
C SER A 25 19.12 7.81 12.25
N LEU A 26 20.10 8.43 12.92
CA LEU A 26 21.47 7.92 13.05
C LEU A 26 21.82 7.31 14.42
N VAL A 27 20.89 7.23 15.37
CA VAL A 27 21.16 6.60 16.69
C VAL A 27 20.01 5.69 17.11
N ALA A 28 19.97 4.49 16.54
CA ALA A 28 19.22 3.39 17.14
C ALA A 28 20.16 2.18 17.21
N VAL A 29 20.83 2.06 18.35
CA VAL A 29 21.64 0.89 18.73
C VAL A 29 20.67 -0.22 19.18
N PRO A 30 20.86 -1.49 18.78
CA PRO A 30 20.02 -2.58 19.25
C PRO A 30 20.40 -2.96 20.67
N ASP A 31 19.45 -2.91 21.60
CA ASP A 31 19.67 -3.37 22.97
C ASP A 31 19.25 -4.85 23.10
N ALA A 32 20.15 -5.63 23.68
CA ALA A 32 20.05 -7.07 23.84
C ALA A 32 19.81 -7.40 25.31
N SER A 33 18.57 -7.76 25.68
CA SER A 33 18.33 -8.60 26.86
C SER A 33 16.95 -9.24 26.78
N TYR A 34 16.94 -10.58 26.65
CA TYR A 34 15.75 -11.41 26.65
C TYR A 34 15.65 -12.13 28.01
N HIS A 35 14.54 -11.93 28.72
CA HIS A 35 14.13 -12.78 29.83
C HIS A 35 12.81 -13.49 29.52
N ASN A 36 12.82 -14.80 29.75
CA ASN A 36 11.74 -15.76 29.55
C ASN A 36 10.45 -15.39 30.29
N TYR A 37 9.31 -15.41 29.58
CA TYR A 37 8.00 -15.59 30.20
C TYR A 37 7.22 -16.68 29.47
N LYS A 38 6.94 -17.78 30.20
CA LYS A 38 6.00 -18.84 29.78
C LYS A 38 4.58 -18.37 30.06
N SER A 39 3.70 -18.44 29.06
CA SER A 39 2.25 -18.37 29.26
C SER A 39 1.57 -19.64 28.76
N THR A 40 0.66 -20.15 29.57
CA THR A 40 -0.09 -21.40 29.37
C THR A 40 -1.42 -21.09 28.68
N PRO A 41 -1.87 -21.84 27.66
CA PRO A 41 -3.12 -21.54 26.96
C PRO A 41 -4.33 -22.15 27.67
N LYS A 42 -5.40 -21.36 27.85
CA LYS A 42 -6.74 -21.87 28.16
C LYS A 42 -7.54 -21.99 26.86
N ASN A 43 -7.90 -23.22 26.54
CA ASN A 43 -8.81 -23.57 25.45
C ASN A 43 -10.26 -23.20 25.81
N SER A 44 -10.93 -22.47 24.92
CA SER A 44 -12.40 -22.47 24.83
C SER A 44 -12.78 -22.61 23.36
N HIS A 45 -13.22 -23.82 22.98
CA HIS A 45 -13.74 -24.10 21.66
C HIS A 45 -15.18 -23.60 21.57
N GLN A 46 -15.40 -22.51 20.83
CA GLN A 46 -16.68 -22.26 20.18
C GLN A 46 -16.55 -22.64 18.70
N VAL A 47 -17.40 -23.56 18.27
CA VAL A 47 -17.52 -24.01 16.89
C VAL A 47 -18.14 -22.88 16.06
N ILE A 48 -17.30 -22.08 15.41
CA ILE A 48 -17.73 -21.12 14.38
C ILE A 48 -17.95 -21.91 13.09
N LYS A 49 -19.20 -21.95 12.63
CA LYS A 49 -19.55 -22.45 11.29
C LYS A 49 -18.70 -21.73 10.25
N SER A 50 -17.97 -22.49 9.42
CA SER A 50 -17.13 -21.97 8.34
C SER A 50 -17.99 -21.13 7.38
N ARG A 51 -17.91 -19.80 7.49
CA ARG A 51 -18.35 -18.93 6.39
C ARG A 51 -17.49 -19.28 5.18
N GLY A 52 -18.15 -19.66 4.09
CA GLY A 52 -17.50 -20.03 2.85
C GLY A 52 -16.49 -18.97 2.40
N GLN A 53 -15.46 -19.45 1.71
CA GLN A 53 -14.24 -18.81 1.21
C GLN A 53 -14.45 -17.62 0.22
N ASN A 54 -15.59 -16.94 0.29
CA ASN A 54 -15.97 -15.96 -0.71
C ASN A 54 -15.30 -14.62 -0.40
N LEU A 55 -14.38 -14.23 -1.28
CA LEU A 55 -13.93 -12.84 -1.36
C LEU A 55 -15.14 -11.92 -1.37
N ARG A 56 -15.01 -10.80 -0.66
CA ARG A 56 -15.97 -9.71 -0.71
C ARG A 56 -16.20 -9.32 -2.17
N GLN A 57 -17.46 -9.37 -2.58
CA GLN A 57 -17.87 -8.97 -3.91
C GLN A 57 -18.11 -7.46 -3.92
N THR A 58 -17.58 -6.78 -4.91
CA THR A 58 -17.90 -5.38 -5.23
C THR A 58 -18.56 -5.35 -6.60
N LYS A 59 -19.10 -4.21 -7.00
CA LYS A 59 -19.58 -4.05 -8.37
C LYS A 59 -18.50 -4.28 -9.43
N PHE A 60 -17.21 -4.28 -9.06
CA PHE A 60 -16.07 -4.48 -9.95
C PHE A 60 -15.62 -5.95 -10.04
N SER A 61 -16.23 -6.87 -9.30
CA SER A 61 -15.82 -8.27 -9.29
C SER A 61 -15.82 -8.94 -10.67
N TYR A 62 -16.65 -8.45 -11.61
CA TYR A 62 -16.68 -8.94 -12.99
C TYR A 62 -15.37 -8.69 -13.76
N LEU A 63 -14.54 -7.74 -13.31
CA LEU A 63 -13.23 -7.48 -13.91
C LEU A 63 -12.20 -8.54 -13.51
N GLY A 64 -12.35 -9.10 -12.31
CA GLY A 64 -11.42 -10.01 -11.67
C GLY A 64 -11.23 -9.73 -10.17
N PRO A 65 -10.31 -10.44 -9.49
CA PRO A 65 -10.05 -10.26 -8.07
C PRO A 65 -9.66 -8.82 -7.74
N ALA A 66 -10.31 -8.26 -6.71
CA ALA A 66 -10.12 -6.89 -6.27
C ALA A 66 -10.36 -5.80 -7.35
N GLY A 67 -11.17 -6.10 -8.37
CA GLY A 67 -11.44 -5.19 -9.48
C GLY A 67 -10.29 -5.09 -10.49
N ILE A 68 -9.24 -5.91 -10.35
CA ILE A 68 -8.18 -6.01 -11.34
C ILE A 68 -8.74 -6.64 -12.61
N ARG A 69 -8.40 -6.06 -13.77
CA ARG A 69 -8.81 -6.52 -15.10
C ARG A 69 -8.06 -7.80 -15.51
N ALA A 70 -8.39 -8.90 -14.85
CA ALA A 70 -7.68 -10.17 -14.92
C ALA A 70 -7.73 -10.85 -16.31
N HIS A 71 -8.77 -10.54 -17.08
CA HIS A 71 -8.99 -11.11 -18.41
C HIS A 71 -8.45 -10.23 -19.55
N ASP A 72 -7.91 -9.04 -19.23
CA ASP A 72 -7.29 -8.16 -20.22
C ASP A 72 -5.81 -8.53 -20.36
N SER A 73 -5.40 -8.96 -21.55
CA SER A 73 -4.02 -9.36 -21.87
C SER A 73 -3.01 -8.21 -21.80
N LEU A 74 -3.47 -6.96 -21.72
CA LEU A 74 -2.60 -5.81 -21.47
C LEU A 74 -2.30 -5.63 -19.98
N THR A 75 -3.04 -6.24 -19.05
CA THR A 75 -2.78 -6.10 -17.61
C THR A 75 -1.46 -6.79 -17.25
N ALA A 76 -0.48 -6.00 -16.81
CA ALA A 76 0.85 -6.43 -16.45
C ALA A 76 0.83 -7.43 -15.29
N LYS A 77 1.49 -8.58 -15.50
CA LYS A 77 1.66 -9.63 -14.50
C LYS A 77 2.95 -10.41 -14.77
N ILE A 78 3.48 -11.06 -13.75
CA ILE A 78 4.59 -12.01 -13.82
C ILE A 78 4.15 -13.25 -13.04
N ASP A 79 4.21 -14.45 -13.63
CA ASP A 79 3.77 -15.71 -13.01
C ASP A 79 2.32 -15.64 -12.45
N GLY A 80 1.48 -14.86 -13.14
CA GLY A 80 0.11 -14.57 -12.73
C GLY A 80 -0.06 -13.75 -11.44
N VAL A 81 1.01 -13.13 -10.92
CA VAL A 81 0.94 -12.04 -9.92
C VAL A 81 0.90 -10.70 -10.65
N TYR A 82 -0.09 -9.87 -10.33
CA TYR A 82 -0.26 -8.58 -10.99
C TYR A 82 0.76 -7.54 -10.54
N ILE A 83 1.23 -6.71 -11.47
CA ILE A 83 2.24 -5.68 -11.19
C ILE A 83 1.57 -4.31 -11.12
N GLY A 84 1.64 -3.67 -9.96
CA GLY A 84 1.25 -2.29 -9.72
C GLY A 84 2.45 -1.36 -9.64
N LEU A 85 2.21 -0.06 -9.78
CA LEU A 85 3.22 0.97 -9.62
C LEU A 85 2.70 2.16 -8.81
N ILE A 86 3.59 2.72 -7.99
CA ILE A 86 3.45 4.05 -7.41
C ILE A 86 4.36 4.97 -8.23
N PRO A 87 3.82 5.81 -9.12
CA PRO A 87 4.64 6.69 -9.93
C PRO A 87 5.30 7.79 -9.09
N ASP A 88 6.42 8.27 -9.59
CA ASP A 88 7.14 9.42 -9.04
C ASP A 88 6.24 10.68 -9.10
N ALA A 89 5.96 11.27 -7.93
CA ALA A 89 5.20 12.52 -7.83
C ALA A 89 6.07 13.78 -8.02
N GLY A 90 7.38 13.61 -8.19
CA GLY A 90 8.34 14.72 -8.36
C GLY A 90 8.65 15.52 -7.09
N ASP A 91 8.22 15.03 -5.92
CA ASP A 91 8.38 15.66 -4.62
C ASP A 91 9.51 15.05 -3.77
N THR A 92 10.00 13.87 -4.15
CA THR A 92 11.05 13.14 -3.43
C THR A 92 12.44 13.21 -4.05
N GLY A 93 12.67 14.07 -5.05
CA GLY A 93 13.95 14.22 -5.77
C GLY A 93 13.97 13.63 -7.17
N GLY A 94 12.84 13.07 -7.62
CA GLY A 94 12.60 12.64 -8.99
C GLY A 94 11.81 13.64 -9.83
N ASN A 95 11.21 13.15 -10.91
CA ASN A 95 10.38 13.93 -11.82
C ASN A 95 9.01 13.26 -11.92
N VAL A 96 7.95 14.07 -11.99
CA VAL A 96 6.57 13.59 -12.17
C VAL A 96 6.50 12.58 -13.31
N GLN A 97 5.91 11.43 -13.05
CA GLN A 97 5.60 10.41 -14.05
C GLN A 97 4.10 10.20 -14.17
N THR A 98 3.59 10.17 -15.39
CA THR A 98 2.22 9.75 -15.67
C THR A 98 2.16 8.25 -15.95
N MET A 99 1.03 7.63 -15.65
CA MET A 99 0.74 6.25 -16.03
C MET A 99 0.80 6.07 -17.54
N ARG A 100 0.40 7.07 -18.33
CA ARG A 100 0.56 7.04 -19.79
C ARG A 100 2.02 6.82 -20.22
N GLU A 101 2.96 7.54 -19.61
CA GLU A 101 4.39 7.40 -19.92
C GLU A 101 4.94 6.06 -19.45
N ILE A 102 4.55 5.63 -18.26
CA ILE A 102 4.89 4.31 -17.73
C ILE A 102 4.41 3.21 -18.68
N ILE A 103 3.13 3.21 -19.07
CA ILE A 103 2.53 2.23 -19.98
C ILE A 103 3.29 2.21 -21.31
N LYS A 104 3.58 3.39 -21.88
CA LYS A 104 4.39 3.49 -23.10
C LYS A 104 5.77 2.87 -22.92
N SER A 105 6.42 3.10 -21.78
CA SER A 105 7.75 2.56 -21.51
C SER A 105 7.74 1.03 -21.41
N ILE A 106 6.69 0.39 -20.88
CA ILE A 106 6.61 -1.07 -20.75
C ILE A 106 5.88 -1.73 -21.91
N ASN A 107 6.12 -1.24 -23.13
CA ASN A 107 5.58 -1.76 -24.39
C ASN A 107 4.03 -1.89 -24.41
N GLY A 108 3.34 -0.90 -23.84
CA GLY A 108 1.89 -0.85 -23.80
C GLY A 108 1.23 -1.75 -22.75
N LYS A 109 2.02 -2.52 -21.98
CA LYS A 109 1.49 -3.21 -20.80
C LYS A 109 1.00 -2.20 -19.77
N ARG A 110 -0.12 -2.53 -19.14
CA ARG A 110 -0.82 -1.68 -18.18
C ARG A 110 -0.58 -2.20 -16.77
N PRO A 111 0.03 -1.42 -15.86
CA PRO A 111 0.10 -1.80 -14.46
C PRO A 111 -1.30 -2.09 -13.91
N ALA A 112 -1.47 -3.13 -13.12
CA ALA A 112 -2.78 -3.50 -12.60
C ALA A 112 -3.30 -2.53 -11.53
N VAL A 113 -2.37 -1.95 -10.77
CA VAL A 113 -2.64 -1.07 -9.63
C VAL A 113 -1.86 0.24 -9.80
N PHE A 114 -2.52 1.36 -9.52
CA PHE A 114 -1.93 2.69 -9.46
C PHE A 114 -1.94 3.14 -7.99
N GLY A 115 -0.79 3.12 -7.33
CA GLY A 115 -0.64 3.62 -5.98
C GLY A 115 -0.40 5.13 -5.93
N TRP A 116 -0.93 5.79 -4.90
CA TRP A 116 -0.73 7.21 -4.63
C TRP A 116 -0.84 7.50 -3.14
N TYR A 117 -0.38 8.65 -2.67
CA TYR A 117 -0.46 9.03 -1.26
C TYR A 117 -1.41 10.21 -1.06
N ALA A 118 -2.05 10.22 0.08
CA ALA A 118 -2.67 11.41 0.63
C ALA A 118 -2.51 11.45 2.15
N GLN A 119 -2.62 12.63 2.71
CA GLN A 119 -2.55 12.90 4.13
C GLN A 119 -3.90 13.41 4.62
N VAL A 120 -4.30 12.94 5.79
CA VAL A 120 -5.38 13.50 6.60
C VAL A 120 -4.70 14.25 7.73
N SER A 121 -5.19 15.45 8.04
CA SER A 121 -4.71 16.23 9.18
C SER A 121 -5.83 16.47 10.18
N VAL A 122 -5.47 16.68 11.44
CA VAL A 122 -6.43 16.94 12.52
C VAL A 122 -7.10 18.31 12.43
N HIS A 123 -6.60 19.19 11.56
CA HIS A 123 -7.06 20.58 11.44
C HIS A 123 -7.96 20.83 10.22
N LYS A 124 -8.11 19.85 9.33
CA LYS A 124 -8.86 20.01 8.08
C LYS A 124 -9.60 18.72 7.75
N GLU A 125 -10.90 18.83 7.52
CA GLU A 125 -11.69 17.71 7.00
C GLU A 125 -11.11 17.22 5.66
N PHE A 126 -11.05 15.90 5.48
CA PHE A 126 -10.48 15.29 4.29
C PHE A 126 -11.38 15.51 3.06
N ASP A 127 -10.94 16.37 2.15
CA ASP A 127 -11.65 16.70 0.92
C ASP A 127 -11.20 15.88 -0.31
N GLY A 128 -10.09 15.13 -0.17
CA GLY A 128 -9.53 14.30 -1.22
C GLY A 128 -8.73 15.06 -2.29
N SER A 129 -8.42 16.35 -2.10
CA SER A 129 -7.79 17.18 -3.14
C SER A 129 -6.54 16.53 -3.72
N GLN A 130 -5.68 15.96 -2.87
CA GLN A 130 -4.44 15.27 -3.23
C GLN A 130 -4.66 14.01 -4.08
N LEU A 131 -5.80 13.33 -3.90
CA LEU A 131 -6.17 12.16 -4.70
C LEU A 131 -6.77 12.58 -6.05
N PHE A 132 -7.50 13.70 -6.09
CA PHE A 132 -8.13 14.19 -7.32
C PHE A 132 -7.13 14.76 -8.33
N GLU A 133 -5.93 15.14 -7.89
CA GLU A 133 -4.84 15.61 -8.77
C GLU A 133 -4.47 14.60 -9.87
N ILE A 134 -4.63 13.30 -9.61
CA ILE A 134 -4.30 12.23 -10.57
C ILE A 134 -5.52 11.63 -11.27
N LEU A 135 -6.73 12.13 -11.02
CA LEU A 135 -7.98 11.48 -11.43
C LEU A 135 -8.03 11.20 -12.94
N ASP A 136 -7.60 12.16 -13.76
CA ASP A 136 -7.63 12.01 -15.22
C ASP A 136 -6.64 10.95 -15.73
N ASP A 137 -5.46 10.86 -15.12
CA ASP A 137 -4.46 9.86 -15.48
C ASP A 137 -4.91 8.47 -15.01
N LEU A 138 -5.50 8.39 -13.81
CA LEU A 138 -6.11 7.17 -13.26
C LEU A 138 -7.25 6.63 -14.12
N LYS A 139 -8.16 7.50 -14.60
CA LYS A 139 -9.23 7.09 -15.52
C LYS A 139 -8.68 6.51 -16.82
N LYS A 140 -7.69 7.18 -17.40
CA LYS A 140 -7.07 6.76 -18.66
C LYS A 140 -6.27 5.48 -18.50
N SER A 141 -5.62 5.30 -17.35
CA SER A 141 -4.83 4.11 -17.07
C SER A 141 -5.71 2.87 -16.94
N LYS A 142 -6.95 2.99 -16.45
CA LYS A 142 -7.87 1.86 -16.14
C LYS A 142 -7.34 0.90 -15.07
N CYS A 143 -6.35 1.33 -14.28
CA CYS A 143 -5.83 0.60 -13.13
C CYS A 143 -6.84 0.57 -11.98
N VAL A 144 -6.64 -0.35 -11.05
CA VAL A 144 -7.22 -0.24 -9.70
C VAL A 144 -6.49 0.86 -8.95
N PHE A 145 -7.22 1.75 -8.30
CA PHE A 145 -6.63 2.80 -7.48
C PHE A 145 -6.25 2.25 -6.10
N SER A 146 -5.00 2.45 -5.67
CA SER A 146 -4.51 2.02 -4.36
C SER A 146 -3.95 3.19 -3.54
N PRO A 147 -4.82 4.08 -3.03
CA PRO A 147 -4.36 5.20 -2.22
C PRO A 147 -3.88 4.74 -0.84
N ALA A 148 -2.72 5.23 -0.42
CA ALA A 148 -2.30 5.24 0.97
C ALA A 148 -2.74 6.55 1.63
N ILE A 149 -3.71 6.48 2.54
CA ILE A 149 -4.19 7.65 3.30
C ILE A 149 -3.55 7.62 4.68
N MET A 150 -2.71 8.62 4.95
CA MET A 150 -1.88 8.73 6.14
C MET A 150 -2.52 9.70 7.15
N PRO A 151 -2.84 9.27 8.38
CA PRO A 151 -3.39 10.15 9.42
C PRO A 151 -2.30 10.97 10.09
N GLN A 152 -1.65 11.85 9.31
CA GLN A 152 -0.56 12.70 9.80
C GLN A 152 -1.10 13.70 10.84
N GLY A 153 -0.52 13.66 12.05
CA GLY A 153 -0.98 14.47 13.17
C GLY A 153 -2.02 13.80 14.07
N GLY A 154 -2.50 12.58 13.74
CA GLY A 154 -3.18 11.70 14.68
C GLY A 154 -4.61 11.28 14.31
N TRP A 155 -5.34 10.85 15.35
CA TRP A 155 -6.57 10.06 15.22
C TRP A 155 -7.87 10.87 15.44
N ALA A 156 -7.81 12.20 15.38
CA ALA A 156 -9.01 13.03 15.49
C ALA A 156 -9.97 12.76 14.32
N GLY A 157 -11.29 12.68 14.57
CA GLY A 157 -12.26 12.25 13.57
C GLY A 157 -12.16 10.77 13.16
N LEU A 158 -11.33 9.98 13.85
CA LEU A 158 -11.11 8.55 13.62
C LEU A 158 -11.30 7.75 14.92
N ARG A 159 -12.23 8.16 15.79
CA ARG A 159 -12.56 7.48 17.05
C ARG A 159 -14.06 7.16 17.11
N ARG A 160 -14.48 6.23 17.97
CA ARG A 160 -15.90 5.82 18.03
C ARG A 160 -16.85 6.97 18.38
N GLY A 161 -16.40 7.89 19.24
CA GLY A 161 -17.16 9.08 19.62
C GLY A 161 -17.04 10.25 18.64
N ASP A 162 -16.15 10.15 17.64
CA ASP A 162 -15.91 11.20 16.66
C ASP A 162 -15.33 10.58 15.37
N ASN A 163 -16.21 10.32 14.38
CA ASN A 163 -15.87 9.61 13.15
C ASN A 163 -15.94 10.50 11.89
N HIS A 164 -15.96 11.83 12.02
CA HIS A 164 -16.17 12.72 10.88
C HIS A 164 -15.12 12.54 9.77
N GLN A 165 -13.84 12.33 10.13
CA GLN A 165 -12.79 12.07 9.14
C GLN A 165 -12.94 10.71 8.46
N ALA A 166 -13.31 9.66 9.21
CA ALA A 166 -13.59 8.35 8.62
C ALA A 166 -14.71 8.43 7.57
N VAL A 167 -15.79 9.17 7.87
CA VAL A 167 -16.91 9.41 6.95
C VAL A 167 -16.46 10.23 5.74
N ALA A 168 -15.66 11.29 5.95
CA ALA A 168 -15.12 12.12 4.88
C ALA A 168 -14.25 11.30 3.91
N ILE A 169 -13.32 10.50 4.43
CA ILE A 169 -12.50 9.56 3.66
C ILE A 169 -13.38 8.62 2.84
N ALA A 170 -14.37 7.98 3.46
CA ALA A 170 -15.26 7.06 2.75
C ALA A 170 -16.01 7.76 1.60
N LYS A 171 -16.59 8.93 1.85
CA LYS A 171 -17.29 9.71 0.82
C LYS A 171 -16.36 10.16 -0.32
N VAL A 172 -15.12 10.53 -0.03
CA VAL A 172 -14.12 10.86 -1.06
C VAL A 172 -13.82 9.63 -1.92
N LEU A 173 -13.54 8.47 -1.31
CA LEU A 173 -13.23 7.26 -2.06
C LEU A 173 -14.42 6.74 -2.88
N ARG A 174 -15.64 6.92 -2.37
CA ARG A 174 -16.87 6.64 -3.14
C ARG A 174 -16.92 7.41 -4.46
N LYS A 175 -16.45 8.67 -4.49
CA LYS A 175 -16.42 9.46 -5.74
C LYS A 175 -15.55 8.82 -6.83
N PHE A 176 -14.55 8.00 -6.48
CA PHE A 176 -13.79 7.21 -7.46
C PHE A 176 -14.59 5.99 -7.91
N THR A 177 -15.19 5.25 -6.98
CA THR A 177 -16.00 4.07 -7.33
C THR A 177 -17.24 4.45 -8.15
N ASP A 178 -17.88 5.59 -7.87
CA ASP A 178 -19.00 6.13 -8.66
C ASP A 178 -18.59 6.51 -10.10
N GLN A 179 -17.29 6.67 -10.36
CA GLN A 179 -16.72 6.92 -11.68
C GLN A 179 -16.12 5.65 -12.32
N GLU A 180 -16.57 4.48 -11.88
CA GLU A 180 -16.15 3.17 -12.40
C GLU A 180 -14.65 2.86 -12.21
N ILE A 181 -14.05 3.42 -11.15
CA ILE A 181 -12.67 3.16 -10.74
C ILE A 181 -12.68 2.23 -9.51
N PRO A 182 -12.17 0.99 -9.60
CA PRO A 182 -12.01 0.14 -8.44
C PRO A 182 -10.99 0.73 -7.46
N VAL A 183 -11.23 0.58 -6.15
CA VAL A 183 -10.37 1.17 -5.10
C VAL A 183 -9.98 0.11 -4.06
N ILE A 184 -8.69 0.08 -3.72
CA ILE A 184 -8.11 -0.68 -2.62
C ILE A 184 -7.41 0.32 -1.68
N LEU A 185 -8.04 0.65 -0.55
CA LEU A 185 -7.50 1.61 0.40
C LEU A 185 -6.41 0.97 1.30
N ARG A 186 -5.23 1.59 1.36
CA ARG A 186 -4.18 1.34 2.36
C ARG A 186 -4.21 2.43 3.44
N PHE A 187 -5.14 2.33 4.38
CA PHE A 187 -5.22 3.32 5.46
C PHE A 187 -4.13 3.10 6.49
N ALA A 188 -3.45 4.19 6.89
CA ALA A 188 -2.37 4.18 7.86
C ALA A 188 -1.35 3.05 7.58
N HIS A 189 -0.95 2.92 6.30
CA HIS A 189 0.10 2.00 5.90
C HIS A 189 1.36 2.21 6.76
N GLU A 190 2.11 1.14 6.98
CA GLU A 190 3.29 1.12 7.85
C GLU A 190 3.06 1.65 9.27
N VAL A 191 1.87 1.47 9.85
CA VAL A 191 1.55 2.00 11.19
C VAL A 191 2.58 1.62 12.27
N ASN A 192 3.12 0.41 12.23
CA ASN A 192 4.14 -0.07 13.17
C ASN A 192 5.50 0.63 12.99
N TRP A 193 5.80 1.18 11.82
CA TRP A 193 6.95 2.06 11.60
C TRP A 193 6.63 3.48 12.03
N TYR A 194 5.55 4.06 11.52
CA TYR A 194 5.24 5.48 11.73
C TYR A 194 4.85 5.82 13.17
N GLN A 195 4.33 4.87 13.96
CA GLN A 195 4.18 5.10 15.40
C GLN A 195 5.51 5.04 16.15
N ARG A 196 6.47 4.22 15.68
CA ARG A 196 7.83 4.17 16.24
C ARG A 196 8.63 5.43 15.91
N THR A 197 8.44 6.01 14.73
CA THR A 197 9.09 7.29 14.34
C THR A 197 8.30 8.52 14.79
N HIS A 198 7.18 8.33 15.49
CA HIS A 198 6.28 9.39 15.99
C HIS A 198 5.60 10.24 14.90
N GLU A 199 5.60 9.78 13.65
CA GLU A 199 4.83 10.41 12.56
C GLU A 199 3.33 10.14 12.69
N TYR A 200 2.96 8.95 13.18
CA TYR A 200 1.63 8.66 13.69
C TYR A 200 1.69 8.69 15.22
N PRO A 201 0.99 9.61 15.90
CA PRO A 201 0.99 9.60 17.36
C PRO A 201 0.25 8.38 17.92
N GLY A 202 0.37 8.16 19.24
CA GLY A 202 -0.37 7.11 19.95
C GLY A 202 0.26 5.72 19.86
N ASN A 203 -0.56 4.69 20.01
CA ASN A 203 -0.13 3.29 20.04
C ASN A 203 -1.05 2.37 19.22
N ALA A 204 -0.78 1.06 19.25
CA ALA A 204 -1.53 0.07 18.48
C ALA A 204 -3.03 0.02 18.81
N ALA A 205 -3.44 0.35 20.03
CA ALA A 205 -4.86 0.42 20.40
C ALA A 205 -5.55 1.61 19.72
N ASP A 206 -4.90 2.78 19.65
CA ASP A 206 -5.42 3.93 18.90
C ASP A 206 -5.60 3.58 17.41
N PHE A 207 -4.61 2.90 16.82
CA PHE A 207 -4.71 2.42 15.44
C PHE A 207 -5.87 1.44 15.24
N LYS A 208 -6.02 0.42 16.12
CA LYS A 208 -7.09 -0.57 16.01
C LYS A 208 -8.47 0.07 16.12
N GLU A 209 -8.64 1.06 17.02
CA GLU A 209 -9.87 1.84 17.09
C GLU A 209 -10.12 2.60 15.78
N ALA A 210 -9.13 3.35 15.30
CA ALA A 210 -9.24 4.11 14.07
C ALA A 210 -9.54 3.24 12.85
N TRP A 211 -8.90 2.09 12.73
CA TRP A 211 -9.17 1.10 11.69
C TRP A 211 -10.62 0.63 11.75
N ALA A 212 -11.12 0.29 12.94
CA ALA A 212 -12.51 -0.17 13.10
C ALA A 212 -13.53 0.91 12.70
N VAL A 213 -13.29 2.16 13.09
CA VAL A 213 -14.14 3.32 12.77
C VAL A 213 -14.13 3.60 11.27
N LEU A 214 -12.94 3.61 10.66
CA LEU A 214 -12.81 3.78 9.21
C LEU A 214 -13.45 2.64 8.44
N ALA A 215 -13.20 1.40 8.84
CA ALA A 215 -13.76 0.24 8.17
C ALA A 215 -15.31 0.31 8.19
N ALA A 216 -15.91 0.65 9.33
CA ALA A 216 -17.35 0.86 9.44
C ALA A 216 -17.84 1.95 8.47
N ALA A 217 -17.20 3.12 8.44
CA ALA A 217 -17.56 4.21 7.54
C ALA A 217 -17.43 3.82 6.05
N ILE A 218 -16.40 3.04 5.69
CA ILE A 218 -16.23 2.51 4.34
C ILE A 218 -17.34 1.51 3.99
N ARG A 219 -17.69 0.61 4.90
CA ARG A 219 -18.80 -0.34 4.67
C ARG A 219 -20.14 0.38 4.47
N GLU A 220 -20.37 1.46 5.18
CA GLU A 220 -21.62 2.23 5.10
C GLU A 220 -21.68 3.14 3.86
N HIS A 221 -20.62 3.91 3.61
CA HIS A 221 -20.66 4.99 2.63
C HIS A 221 -19.93 4.68 1.31
N ALA A 222 -19.06 3.68 1.27
CA ALA A 222 -18.27 3.31 0.10
C ALA A 222 -18.09 1.79 -0.01
N PRO A 223 -19.18 1.01 -0.10
CA PRO A 223 -19.11 -0.45 0.00
C PRO A 223 -18.27 -1.10 -1.11
N ASP A 224 -18.05 -0.45 -2.25
CA ASP A 224 -17.20 -0.99 -3.32
C ASP A 224 -15.68 -0.77 -3.10
N VAL A 225 -15.29 -0.08 -2.02
CA VAL A 225 -13.88 0.08 -1.63
C VAL A 225 -13.44 -1.14 -0.82
N LEU A 226 -12.32 -1.74 -1.23
CA LEU A 226 -11.65 -2.81 -0.49
C LEU A 226 -10.60 -2.23 0.47
N LEU A 227 -10.37 -2.91 1.59
CA LEU A 227 -9.44 -2.48 2.64
C LEU A 227 -8.21 -3.39 2.68
N HIS A 228 -7.03 -2.78 2.59
CA HIS A 228 -5.74 -3.45 2.62
C HIS A 228 -4.96 -3.07 3.89
N TRP A 229 -4.84 -4.01 4.83
CA TRP A 229 -3.99 -3.83 6.00
C TRP A 229 -2.53 -4.12 5.64
N CYS A 230 -1.69 -3.10 5.72
CA CYS A 230 -0.32 -3.14 5.20
C CYS A 230 0.68 -2.46 6.16
N PRO A 231 1.14 -3.15 7.22
CA PRO A 231 2.26 -2.69 8.06
C PRO A 231 3.60 -2.68 7.30
N ASN A 232 4.64 -2.13 7.93
CA ASN A 232 6.02 -2.28 7.48
C ASN A 232 6.53 -3.68 7.88
N VAL A 233 7.47 -4.24 7.11
CA VAL A 233 8.10 -5.53 7.40
C VAL A 233 8.58 -5.61 8.87
N SER A 234 8.24 -6.68 9.56
CA SER A 234 8.55 -6.85 10.98
C SER A 234 8.47 -8.31 11.44
N THR A 235 8.46 -8.52 12.76
CA THR A 235 8.24 -9.81 13.40
C THR A 235 6.76 -10.12 13.54
N MET A 236 6.40 -11.40 13.70
CA MET A 236 5.01 -11.80 13.97
C MET A 236 4.42 -11.21 15.26
N GLU A 237 5.24 -10.96 16.27
CA GLU A 237 4.80 -10.27 17.48
C GLU A 237 4.30 -8.86 17.16
N GLU A 238 5.09 -8.09 16.40
CA GLU A 238 4.73 -6.74 16.01
C GLU A 238 3.51 -6.73 15.07
N TYR A 239 3.44 -7.67 14.12
CA TYR A 239 2.26 -7.79 13.27
C TYR A 239 0.99 -8.09 14.08
N ARG A 240 1.04 -9.01 15.05
CA ARG A 240 -0.12 -9.32 15.91
C ARG A 240 -0.52 -8.15 16.79
N LYS A 241 0.45 -7.37 17.29
CA LYS A 241 0.20 -6.15 18.05
C LYS A 241 -0.62 -5.14 17.25
N TYR A 242 -0.37 -5.02 15.95
CA TYR A 242 -1.06 -4.07 15.07
C TYR A 242 -2.18 -4.66 14.22
N ALA A 243 -2.42 -5.96 14.24
CA ALA A 243 -3.51 -6.57 13.47
C ALA A 243 -4.86 -6.00 13.89
N PRO A 244 -5.74 -5.57 12.96
CA PRO A 244 -7.10 -5.17 13.29
C PRO A 244 -7.84 -6.28 14.05
N ASP A 245 -8.61 -5.93 15.09
CA ASP A 245 -9.22 -6.95 15.96
C ASP A 245 -10.29 -7.81 15.23
N ASN A 246 -10.96 -7.25 14.23
CA ASN A 246 -12.01 -7.94 13.47
C ASN A 246 -11.64 -8.10 11.99
N MET A 247 -10.52 -8.76 11.70
CA MET A 247 -9.96 -8.84 10.35
C MET A 247 -10.93 -9.43 9.32
N ASP A 248 -11.69 -10.47 9.67
CA ASP A 248 -12.59 -11.15 8.71
C ASP A 248 -13.72 -10.25 8.17
N TYR A 249 -14.02 -9.13 8.83
CA TYR A 249 -15.03 -8.16 8.39
C TYR A 249 -14.43 -6.85 7.88
N THR A 250 -13.25 -6.50 8.39
CA THR A 250 -12.64 -5.17 8.18
C THR A 250 -11.43 -5.19 7.27
N VAL A 251 -10.96 -6.36 6.85
CA VAL A 251 -9.75 -6.52 6.02
C VAL A 251 -10.07 -7.43 4.83
N ASP A 252 -9.89 -6.91 3.62
CA ASP A 252 -10.09 -7.65 2.37
C ASP A 252 -8.76 -8.21 1.84
N ILE A 253 -7.66 -7.46 2.05
CA ILE A 253 -6.30 -7.78 1.61
C ILE A 253 -5.35 -7.55 2.78
N VAL A 254 -4.37 -8.44 2.93
CA VAL A 254 -3.27 -8.30 3.87
C VAL A 254 -1.95 -8.20 3.12
N GLY A 255 -0.98 -7.53 3.72
CA GLY A 255 0.30 -7.31 3.09
C GLY A 255 1.28 -6.68 4.05
N PHE A 256 2.46 -6.38 3.55
CA PHE A 256 3.36 -5.46 4.20
C PHE A 256 4.21 -4.75 3.16
N ASP A 257 4.88 -3.70 3.59
CA ASP A 257 5.85 -2.97 2.77
C ASP A 257 7.25 -3.51 3.06
N TYR A 258 8.03 -3.79 2.01
CA TYR A 258 9.38 -4.34 2.17
C TYR A 258 10.39 -3.83 1.15
N TYR A 259 11.51 -3.35 1.69
CA TYR A 259 12.67 -2.90 0.93
C TYR A 259 13.95 -3.52 1.51
N PRO A 260 14.52 -4.55 0.86
CA PRO A 260 15.84 -5.07 1.22
C PRO A 260 16.90 -3.98 1.24
N LYS A 261 17.78 -3.98 2.25
CA LYS A 261 18.88 -3.01 2.41
C LYS A 261 20.18 -3.44 1.73
N SER A 262 20.17 -4.60 1.10
CA SER A 262 21.27 -5.18 0.32
C SER A 262 20.69 -6.09 -0.76
N LYS A 263 21.54 -6.60 -1.65
CA LYS A 263 21.11 -7.51 -2.71
C LYS A 263 20.38 -8.72 -2.13
N PRO A 264 19.10 -8.94 -2.48
CA PRO A 264 18.32 -10.02 -1.91
C PRO A 264 18.94 -11.38 -2.22
N GLN A 265 18.92 -12.27 -1.24
CA GLN A 265 19.31 -13.66 -1.46
C GLN A 265 18.21 -14.43 -2.20
N PRO A 266 18.52 -15.59 -2.81
CA PRO A 266 17.48 -16.52 -3.25
C PRO A 266 16.48 -16.82 -2.13
N ASP A 267 15.20 -16.81 -2.49
CA ASP A 267 14.04 -17.08 -1.62
C ASP A 267 13.88 -16.13 -0.42
N GLU A 268 14.56 -14.99 -0.42
CA GLU A 268 14.45 -14.02 0.67
C GLU A 268 13.02 -13.55 0.88
N PHE A 269 12.29 -13.30 -0.21
CA PHE A 269 10.90 -12.87 -0.09
C PHE A 269 10.03 -13.91 0.61
N VAL A 270 10.11 -15.19 0.21
CA VAL A 270 9.36 -16.28 0.84
C VAL A 270 9.71 -16.39 2.33
N LYS A 271 11.00 -16.33 2.68
CA LYS A 271 11.46 -16.37 4.08
C LYS A 271 10.89 -15.23 4.92
N LYS A 272 10.67 -14.05 4.33
CA LYS A 272 10.06 -12.90 5.00
C LYS A 272 8.54 -12.94 5.05
N ALA A 273 7.90 -13.41 3.97
CA ALA A 273 6.47 -13.32 3.80
C ALA A 273 5.70 -14.52 4.38
N LYS A 274 6.30 -15.72 4.39
CA LYS A 274 5.55 -16.96 4.59
C LYS A 274 4.80 -17.03 5.92
N GLU A 275 5.44 -16.69 7.03
CA GLU A 275 4.79 -16.75 8.34
C GLU A 275 3.64 -15.73 8.46
N PHE A 276 3.83 -14.51 7.94
CA PHE A 276 2.78 -13.49 7.87
C PHE A 276 1.61 -13.95 6.99
N HIS A 277 1.94 -14.45 5.80
CA HIS A 277 0.99 -14.94 4.82
C HIS A 277 0.12 -16.05 5.42
N ASP A 278 0.74 -17.09 5.98
CA ASP A 278 0.04 -18.25 6.51
C ASP A 278 -0.84 -17.88 7.72
N ALA A 279 -0.48 -16.82 8.47
CA ALA A 279 -1.27 -16.31 9.59
C ALA A 279 -2.44 -15.41 9.17
N PHE A 280 -2.28 -14.57 8.14
CA PHE A 280 -3.20 -13.47 7.86
C PHE A 280 -3.90 -13.53 6.50
N ALA A 281 -3.37 -14.25 5.52
CA ALA A 281 -3.97 -14.43 4.18
C ALA A 281 -4.93 -15.63 4.15
N ILE A 282 -5.77 -15.73 5.17
CA ILE A 282 -6.71 -16.84 5.41
C ILE A 282 -8.15 -16.38 5.20
N ASN A 283 -9.11 -17.31 5.24
CA ASN A 283 -10.55 -17.01 5.13
C ASN A 283 -10.92 -16.23 3.84
N GLY A 284 -10.19 -16.48 2.75
CA GLY A 284 -10.40 -15.81 1.47
C GLY A 284 -9.71 -14.45 1.33
N ARG A 285 -9.08 -13.91 2.38
CA ARG A 285 -8.24 -12.70 2.27
C ARG A 285 -7.09 -12.92 1.30
N LYS A 286 -6.83 -11.91 0.47
CA LYS A 286 -5.70 -11.92 -0.45
C LYS A 286 -4.42 -11.42 0.22
N PHE A 287 -3.29 -11.81 -0.34
CA PHE A 287 -1.98 -11.29 0.03
C PHE A 287 -1.47 -10.37 -1.08
N ALA A 288 -0.92 -9.21 -0.73
CA ALA A 288 -0.30 -8.30 -1.68
C ALA A 288 0.82 -7.49 -1.03
N MET A 289 1.75 -6.99 -1.83
CA MET A 289 2.72 -6.00 -1.36
C MET A 289 2.11 -4.62 -1.50
N GLY A 290 1.97 -3.89 -0.38
CA GLY A 290 1.54 -2.49 -0.44
C GLY A 290 2.57 -1.62 -1.13
N GLU A 291 3.85 -1.89 -0.82
CA GLU A 291 5.02 -1.31 -1.45
C GLU A 291 6.20 -2.29 -1.49
N ALA A 292 6.95 -2.25 -2.58
CA ALA A 292 8.21 -2.93 -2.69
C ALA A 292 9.22 -2.13 -3.51
N GLY A 293 10.49 -2.31 -3.20
CA GLY A 293 11.62 -1.71 -3.90
C GLY A 293 12.94 -2.22 -3.30
N LEU A 294 14.05 -1.54 -3.57
CA LEU A 294 15.37 -1.88 -3.01
C LEU A 294 15.98 -0.66 -2.32
N HIS A 295 16.25 -0.76 -1.02
CA HIS A 295 16.79 0.33 -0.20
C HIS A 295 18.33 0.32 -0.20
N TYR A 296 18.92 0.24 -1.38
CA TYR A 296 20.36 0.37 -1.63
C TYR A 296 20.59 0.81 -3.08
N GLN A 297 21.84 1.14 -3.43
CA GLN A 297 22.24 1.48 -4.80
C GLN A 297 22.20 0.24 -5.71
N ALA A 298 21.01 -0.16 -6.14
CA ALA A 298 20.75 -1.34 -6.94
C ALA A 298 20.88 -1.07 -8.45
N SER A 299 21.29 -2.07 -9.22
CA SER A 299 21.20 -2.01 -10.67
C SER A 299 19.74 -2.13 -11.14
N TYR A 300 19.45 -1.77 -12.39
CA TYR A 300 18.14 -2.08 -13.00
C TYR A 300 17.83 -3.57 -12.99
N LYS A 301 18.83 -4.41 -13.27
CA LYS A 301 18.69 -5.87 -13.23
C LYS A 301 18.30 -6.35 -11.83
N ASP A 302 18.94 -5.86 -10.77
CA ASP A 302 18.61 -6.25 -9.40
C ASP A 302 17.14 -5.93 -9.05
N ARG A 303 16.64 -4.77 -9.50
CA ARG A 303 15.23 -4.37 -9.29
C ARG A 303 14.26 -5.33 -9.99
N VAL A 304 14.52 -5.67 -11.25
CA VAL A 304 13.66 -6.62 -12.00
C VAL A 304 13.79 -8.06 -11.47
N ASP A 305 14.99 -8.48 -11.07
CA ASP A 305 15.22 -9.79 -10.44
C ASP A 305 14.45 -9.89 -9.11
N TRP A 306 14.47 -8.84 -8.28
CA TRP A 306 13.69 -8.79 -7.03
C TRP A 306 12.19 -8.84 -7.27
N LEU A 307 11.67 -8.05 -8.22
CA LEU A 307 10.26 -8.12 -8.62
C LEU A 307 9.86 -9.53 -9.07
N SER A 308 10.71 -10.17 -9.87
CA SER A 308 10.49 -11.53 -10.36
C SER A 308 10.52 -12.55 -9.22
N GLN A 309 11.46 -12.44 -8.27
CA GLN A 309 11.51 -13.32 -7.09
C GLN A 309 10.22 -13.23 -6.29
N MET A 310 9.71 -12.01 -6.04
CA MET A 310 8.44 -11.83 -5.34
C MET A 310 7.27 -12.46 -6.11
N ALA A 311 7.20 -12.29 -7.43
CA ALA A 311 6.13 -12.87 -8.24
C ALA A 311 6.17 -14.42 -8.25
N HIS A 312 7.36 -15.01 -8.39
CA HIS A 312 7.56 -16.46 -8.38
C HIS A 312 7.18 -17.09 -7.03
N ALA A 313 7.25 -16.33 -5.94
CA ALA A 313 6.85 -16.80 -4.60
C ALA A 313 5.37 -17.18 -4.50
N ARG A 314 4.52 -16.83 -5.49
CA ARG A 314 3.11 -17.27 -5.56
C ARG A 314 2.93 -18.78 -5.42
N LYS A 315 3.91 -19.58 -5.85
CA LYS A 315 3.90 -21.05 -5.70
C LYS A 315 3.85 -21.49 -4.24
N GLU A 316 4.43 -20.69 -3.35
CA GLU A 316 4.51 -20.95 -1.91
C GLU A 316 3.59 -20.04 -1.08
N LEU A 317 3.11 -18.95 -1.69
CA LEU A 317 2.23 -17.94 -1.11
C LEU A 317 0.90 -17.88 -1.88
N PRO A 318 0.03 -18.90 -1.75
CA PRO A 318 -1.25 -18.93 -2.45
C PRO A 318 -2.12 -17.76 -2.00
N ASN A 319 -2.73 -17.04 -2.95
CA ASN A 319 -3.41 -15.75 -2.74
C ASN A 319 -2.51 -14.52 -2.84
N LEU A 320 -1.20 -14.65 -3.13
CA LEU A 320 -0.41 -13.53 -3.62
C LEU A 320 -1.04 -12.97 -4.92
N LEU A 321 -1.63 -11.79 -4.81
CA LEU A 321 -2.46 -11.18 -5.84
C LEU A 321 -1.68 -10.16 -6.65
N PHE A 322 -1.08 -9.17 -5.98
CA PHE A 322 -0.32 -8.12 -6.66
C PHE A 322 0.90 -7.66 -5.86
N ILE A 323 1.85 -7.06 -6.57
CA ILE A 323 2.98 -6.34 -6.01
C ILE A 323 2.89 -4.91 -6.49
N ASN A 324 2.78 -3.96 -5.57
CA ASN A 324 2.76 -2.54 -5.91
C ASN A 324 4.17 -1.97 -5.72
N TRP A 325 4.86 -1.71 -6.83
CA TRP A 325 6.26 -1.32 -6.80
C TRP A 325 6.42 0.21 -6.67
N TYR A 326 7.31 0.65 -5.77
CA TYR A 326 7.63 2.06 -5.60
C TYR A 326 8.48 2.57 -6.76
N ASN A 327 7.86 3.20 -7.76
CA ASN A 327 8.50 3.60 -9.01
C ASN A 327 8.87 5.09 -8.99
N SER A 328 9.72 5.46 -8.03
CA SER A 328 10.13 6.85 -7.81
C SER A 328 11.64 6.98 -7.61
N LYS A 329 12.17 8.19 -7.81
CA LYS A 329 13.52 8.56 -7.40
C LYS A 329 13.46 9.31 -6.06
N LYS A 330 14.18 8.76 -5.08
CA LYS A 330 14.46 9.38 -3.76
C LYS A 330 15.94 9.21 -3.42
N GLU A 331 16.29 8.72 -2.23
CA GLU A 331 17.67 8.41 -1.86
C GLU A 331 18.33 7.48 -2.89
N TYR A 332 17.62 6.43 -3.29
CA TYR A 332 17.98 5.54 -4.37
C TYR A 332 17.06 5.72 -5.57
N ASP A 333 17.48 5.22 -6.72
CA ASP A 333 16.61 5.12 -7.88
C ASP A 333 15.81 3.81 -7.79
N TYR A 334 14.51 3.89 -7.51
CA TYR A 334 13.65 2.70 -7.41
C TYR A 334 12.96 2.36 -8.73
N LYS A 335 13.07 3.21 -9.76
CA LYS A 335 12.29 3.06 -11.00
C LYS A 335 12.57 1.74 -11.73
N ILE A 336 11.50 1.05 -12.10
CA ILE A 336 11.52 -0.07 -13.03
C ILE A 336 10.84 0.25 -14.38
N ALA A 337 10.12 1.37 -14.45
CA ALA A 337 9.44 1.87 -15.63
C ALA A 337 9.47 3.41 -15.72
N GLY A 338 9.14 3.91 -16.91
CA GLY A 338 8.99 5.32 -17.26
C GLY A 338 10.10 5.87 -18.15
N ASN A 339 10.00 7.16 -18.48
CA ASN A 339 10.89 7.82 -19.43
C ASN A 339 12.36 7.79 -18.99
N GLY A 340 13.28 7.60 -19.96
CA GLY A 340 14.72 7.61 -19.71
C GLY A 340 15.28 6.31 -19.12
N LEU A 341 14.48 5.26 -19.01
CA LEU A 341 14.89 3.93 -18.57
C LEU A 341 14.68 2.92 -19.70
N SER A 342 15.70 2.10 -20.00
CA SER A 342 15.52 0.93 -20.86
C SER A 342 14.75 -0.14 -20.09
N THR A 343 13.55 -0.45 -20.56
CA THR A 343 12.59 -1.35 -19.91
C THR A 343 12.60 -2.78 -20.48
N THR A 344 13.51 -3.09 -21.42
CA THR A 344 13.54 -4.36 -22.15
C THR A 344 13.45 -5.57 -21.22
N LEU A 345 14.29 -5.60 -20.18
CA LEU A 345 14.31 -6.72 -19.22
C LEU A 345 12.97 -6.89 -18.48
N LEU A 346 12.33 -5.79 -18.06
CA LEU A 346 11.00 -5.88 -17.44
C LEU A 346 9.97 -6.37 -18.46
N THR A 347 9.97 -5.83 -19.68
CA THR A 347 9.00 -6.21 -20.71
C THR A 347 9.11 -7.67 -21.14
N GLU A 348 10.31 -8.27 -21.11
CA GLU A 348 10.53 -9.70 -21.36
C GLU A 348 9.94 -10.60 -20.25
N LYS A 349 9.74 -10.06 -19.04
CA LYS A 349 9.14 -10.78 -17.91
C LYS A 349 7.64 -10.61 -17.81
N LEU A 350 7.09 -9.52 -18.35
CA LEU A 350 5.66 -9.25 -18.30
C LEU A 350 4.89 -10.15 -19.26
N GLU A 351 3.88 -10.85 -18.75
CA GLU A 351 2.91 -11.62 -19.53
C GLU A 351 1.82 -10.76 -20.15
#